data_AF-A0A8I0B440-F1
#
_entry.id   AF-A0A8I0B440-F1
#
_cell.length_a   1.000
_cell.length_b   1.000
_cell.length_c   1.000
_cell.angle_alpha   90.00
_cell.angle_beta   90.00
_cell.angle_gamma   90.00
#
_symmetry.space_group_name_H-M   'P 1'
#
loop_
_entity.id
_entity.type
_entity.pdbx_description
1 polymer ?
#
loop_
_entity_poly.entity_id
_entity_poly.type
_entity_poly.pdbx_seq_one_letter_code
_entity_poly.pdbx_strand_id
1 'polypeptide(L)'
;MKRLKTVGVVALAAVFFAATAFASGGEGGEHNKWLDLVYRFVNFGIVAFLVYKFAGKRAADFFSGRTKQIEADLNDLDERKADAERRLLEVEASIANIEAEKAQILADAREQGEALKAAIVEKAEKQAAQILAQAEAAASQELKLAVDAVRERMAEEIARAAEDMVKKQLKKKEHEELVNEYLKRVVLN
;
A
#
# COMPACT_ATOMS: atom_id res chain seq x y z
N MET A 1 -37.79 -6.48 -33.44
CA MET A 1 -38.25 -5.96 -34.75
C MET A 1 -38.57 -7.02 -35.80
N LYS A 2 -37.74 -8.06 -36.03
CA LYS A 2 -37.98 -9.07 -37.09
C LYS A 2 -39.32 -9.81 -36.95
N ARG A 3 -39.72 -10.18 -35.73
CA ARG A 3 -41.00 -10.91 -35.48
C ARG A 3 -42.27 -10.05 -35.63
N LEU A 4 -42.16 -8.73 -35.53
CA LEU A 4 -43.29 -7.80 -35.74
C LEU A 4 -43.57 -7.67 -37.24
N LYS A 5 -42.51 -7.57 -38.04
CA LYS A 5 -42.59 -7.58 -39.51
C LYS A 5 -43.17 -8.91 -40.02
N THR A 6 -42.75 -10.05 -39.47
CA THR A 6 -43.29 -11.35 -39.92
C THR A 6 -44.76 -11.54 -39.56
N VAL A 7 -45.23 -11.07 -38.40
CA VAL A 7 -46.67 -11.17 -38.05
C VAL A 7 -47.52 -10.20 -38.87
N GLY A 8 -47.04 -8.97 -39.10
CA GLY A 8 -47.68 -8.03 -40.02
C GLY A 8 -47.75 -8.58 -41.45
N VAL A 9 -46.67 -9.21 -41.92
CA VAL A 9 -46.61 -9.87 -43.24
C VAL A 9 -47.53 -11.08 -43.32
N VAL A 10 -47.66 -11.88 -42.25
CA VAL A 10 -48.60 -13.02 -42.21
C VAL A 10 -50.05 -12.55 -42.17
N ALA A 11 -50.37 -11.48 -41.42
CA ALA A 11 -51.72 -10.91 -41.42
C ALA A 11 -52.06 -10.27 -42.78
N LEU A 12 -51.11 -9.55 -43.39
CA LEU A 12 -51.27 -8.98 -44.74
C LEU A 12 -51.39 -10.08 -45.80
N ALA A 13 -50.60 -11.15 -45.68
CA ALA A 13 -50.67 -12.32 -46.56
C ALA A 13 -52.00 -13.07 -46.38
N ALA A 14 -52.53 -13.18 -45.15
CA ALA A 14 -53.85 -13.78 -44.91
C ALA A 14 -54.98 -12.94 -45.51
N VAL A 15 -54.88 -11.61 -45.46
CA VAL A 15 -55.82 -10.69 -46.13
C VAL A 15 -55.70 -10.80 -47.66
N PHE A 16 -54.49 -10.90 -48.20
CA PHE A 16 -54.24 -11.13 -49.62
C PHE A 16 -54.75 -12.51 -50.08
N PHE A 17 -54.59 -13.56 -49.26
CA PHE A 17 -55.06 -14.91 -49.58
C PHE A 17 -56.59 -15.00 -49.55
N ALA A 18 -57.24 -14.28 -48.63
CA ALA A 18 -58.69 -14.11 -48.61
C ALA A 18 -59.19 -13.32 -49.84
N ALA A 19 -58.43 -12.31 -50.29
CA ALA A 19 -58.75 -11.55 -51.51
C ALA A 19 -58.54 -12.36 -52.79
N THR A 20 -57.53 -13.24 -52.87
CA THR A 20 -57.33 -14.12 -54.04
C THR A 20 -58.36 -15.24 -54.11
N ALA A 21 -58.81 -15.77 -52.98
CA ALA A 21 -59.95 -16.69 -52.94
C ALA A 21 -61.26 -16.01 -53.38
N PHE A 22 -61.37 -14.69 -53.20
CA PHE A 22 -62.47 -13.88 -53.72
C PHE A 22 -62.33 -13.58 -55.23
N ALA A 23 -61.11 -13.49 -55.75
CA ALA A 23 -60.82 -13.19 -57.15
C ALA A 23 -60.79 -14.43 -58.08
N SER A 24 -60.61 -15.65 -57.54
CA SER A 24 -60.65 -16.89 -58.32
C SER A 24 -62.04 -17.54 -58.38
N GLY A 25 -63.10 -16.85 -57.96
CA GLY A 25 -64.49 -17.32 -58.04
C GLY A 25 -65.08 -17.10 -59.43
N GLY A 26 -64.61 -17.85 -60.43
CA GLY A 26 -65.25 -17.97 -61.73
C GLY A 26 -66.51 -18.84 -61.65
N GLU A 27 -67.62 -18.27 -62.11
CA GLU A 27 -68.87 -18.88 -62.62
C GLU A 27 -69.43 -20.16 -61.98
N GLY A 28 -70.69 -20.05 -61.52
CA GLY A 28 -71.69 -21.06 -61.85
C GLY A 28 -72.02 -22.09 -60.78
N GLY A 29 -72.81 -21.69 -59.78
CA GLY A 29 -73.69 -22.59 -59.04
C GLY A 29 -74.70 -21.76 -58.26
N GLU A 30 -75.99 -22.03 -58.42
CA GLU A 30 -77.06 -21.40 -57.64
C GLU A 30 -76.85 -21.65 -56.14
N HIS A 31 -76.05 -20.81 -55.49
CA HIS A 31 -75.90 -20.80 -54.05
C HIS A 31 -76.53 -19.53 -53.51
N ASN A 32 -77.43 -19.72 -52.55
CA ASN A 32 -78.21 -18.70 -51.88
C ASN A 32 -77.33 -17.48 -51.55
N LYS A 33 -77.60 -16.31 -52.16
CA LYS A 33 -76.87 -15.04 -51.93
C LYS A 33 -76.74 -14.69 -50.44
N TRP A 34 -77.68 -15.17 -49.63
CA TRP A 34 -77.65 -15.08 -48.18
C TRP A 34 -76.54 -15.91 -47.52
N LEU A 35 -76.28 -17.14 -48.00
CA LEU A 35 -75.19 -17.99 -47.48
C LEU A 35 -73.81 -17.39 -47.80
N ASP A 36 -73.63 -16.81 -48.99
CA ASP A 36 -72.37 -16.13 -49.35
C ASP A 36 -72.11 -14.92 -48.43
N LEU A 37 -73.15 -14.11 -48.16
CA LEU A 37 -73.04 -12.98 -47.23
C LEU A 37 -72.68 -13.46 -45.81
N VAL A 38 -73.30 -14.54 -45.32
CA VAL A 38 -72.97 -15.14 -44.01
C VAL A 38 -71.53 -15.64 -43.98
N TYR A 39 -71.05 -16.32 -45.03
CA TYR A 39 -69.66 -16.76 -45.14
C TYR A 39 -68.67 -15.59 -45.10
N ARG A 40 -68.99 -14.46 -45.75
CA ARG A 40 -68.15 -13.24 -45.72
C ARG A 40 -68.07 -12.64 -44.32
N PHE A 41 -69.20 -12.56 -43.60
CA PHE A 41 -69.21 -12.08 -42.21
C PHE A 41 -68.47 -13.02 -41.26
N VAL A 42 -68.60 -14.33 -41.44
CA VAL A 42 -67.85 -15.33 -40.65
C VAL A 42 -66.34 -15.21 -40.91
N ASN A 43 -65.92 -15.11 -42.17
CA ASN A 43 -64.51 -14.93 -42.52
C ASN A 43 -63.94 -13.62 -41.96
N PHE A 44 -64.66 -12.50 -42.13
CA PHE A 44 -64.28 -11.21 -41.54
C PHE A 44 -64.18 -11.30 -40.02
N GLY A 45 -65.13 -11.96 -39.35
CA GLY A 45 -65.11 -12.18 -37.91
C GLY A 45 -63.89 -12.98 -37.44
N ILE A 46 -63.50 -14.03 -38.18
CA ILE A 46 -62.30 -14.83 -37.88
C ILE A 46 -61.04 -13.97 -38.00
N VAL A 47 -60.90 -13.20 -39.08
CA VAL A 47 -59.73 -12.33 -39.28
C VAL A 47 -59.69 -11.21 -38.23
N ALA A 48 -60.83 -10.56 -37.95
CA ALA A 48 -60.94 -9.52 -36.93
C ALA A 48 -60.60 -10.06 -35.53
N PHE A 49 -61.06 -11.27 -35.19
CA PHE A 49 -60.73 -11.94 -33.94
C PHE A 49 -59.23 -12.25 -33.82
N LEU A 50 -58.62 -12.78 -34.89
CA LEU A 50 -57.17 -13.03 -34.92
C LEU A 50 -56.37 -11.72 -34.78
N VAL A 51 -56.76 -10.65 -35.47
CA VAL A 51 -56.12 -9.34 -35.36
C VAL A 51 -56.26 -8.79 -33.95
N TYR A 52 -57.46 -8.80 -33.36
CA TYR A 52 -57.68 -8.32 -32.00
C TYR A 52 -56.83 -9.08 -30.96
N LYS A 53 -56.82 -10.42 -31.02
CA LYS A 53 -56.08 -11.29 -30.11
C LYS A 53 -54.57 -11.08 -30.20
N PHE A 54 -54.02 -10.96 -31.43
CA PHE A 54 -52.58 -10.88 -31.66
C PHE A 54 -52.04 -9.44 -31.64
N ALA A 55 -52.71 -8.51 -32.31
CA ALA A 55 -52.29 -7.10 -32.36
C ALA A 55 -52.54 -6.40 -31.02
N GLY A 56 -53.65 -6.68 -30.34
CA GLY A 56 -53.96 -6.09 -29.03
C GLY A 56 -52.90 -6.42 -27.97
N LYS A 57 -52.54 -7.71 -27.84
CA LYS A 57 -51.48 -8.14 -26.91
C LYS A 57 -50.12 -7.51 -27.25
N ARG A 58 -49.73 -7.50 -28.53
CA ARG A 58 -48.43 -6.97 -28.97
C ARG A 58 -48.33 -5.45 -28.86
N ALA A 59 -49.42 -4.74 -29.12
CA ALA A 59 -49.49 -3.28 -28.93
C ALA A 59 -49.34 -2.94 -27.44
N ALA A 60 -50.09 -3.61 -26.57
CA ALA A 60 -49.99 -3.42 -25.13
C ALA A 60 -48.58 -3.75 -24.59
N ASP A 61 -47.97 -4.84 -25.06
CA ASP A 61 -46.59 -5.21 -24.70
C ASP A 61 -45.56 -4.15 -25.15
N PHE A 62 -45.78 -3.51 -26.30
CA PHE A 62 -44.87 -2.46 -26.81
C PHE A 62 -44.96 -1.17 -26.00
N PHE A 63 -46.18 -0.70 -25.70
CA PHE A 63 -46.37 0.52 -24.89
C PHE A 63 -45.94 0.33 -23.43
N SER A 64 -46.26 -0.83 -22.83
CA SER A 64 -45.80 -1.15 -21.48
C SER A 64 -44.28 -1.33 -21.42
N GLY A 65 -43.66 -1.96 -22.42
CA GLY A 65 -42.21 -2.07 -22.51
C GLY A 65 -41.51 -0.71 -22.62
N ARG A 66 -42.03 0.21 -23.42
CA ARG A 66 -41.53 1.59 -23.52
C ARG A 66 -41.65 2.35 -22.21
N THR A 67 -42.78 2.22 -21.54
CA THR A 67 -43.03 2.89 -20.26
C THR A 67 -42.06 2.39 -19.19
N LYS A 68 -41.90 1.06 -19.08
CA LYS A 68 -40.94 0.45 -18.15
C LYS A 68 -39.49 0.83 -18.44
N GLN A 69 -39.13 0.97 -19.72
CA GLN A 69 -37.80 1.40 -20.09
C GLN A 69 -37.53 2.84 -19.66
N ILE A 70 -38.48 3.75 -19.90
CA ILE A 70 -38.35 5.16 -19.47
C ILE A 70 -38.29 5.25 -17.94
N GLU A 71 -39.12 4.48 -17.23
CA GLU A 71 -39.10 4.42 -15.77
C GLU A 71 -37.76 3.88 -15.24
N ALA A 72 -37.21 2.84 -15.87
CA ALA A 72 -35.90 2.32 -15.53
C ALA A 72 -34.77 3.33 -15.79
N ASP A 73 -34.81 4.02 -16.93
CA ASP A 73 -33.83 5.04 -17.29
C ASP A 73 -33.90 6.24 -16.32
N LEU A 74 -35.10 6.66 -15.90
CA LEU A 74 -35.27 7.72 -14.90
C LEU A 74 -34.75 7.30 -13.52
N ASN A 75 -35.06 6.08 -13.08
CA ASN A 75 -34.55 5.56 -11.81
C ASN A 75 -33.01 5.44 -11.81
N ASP A 76 -32.40 4.96 -12.90
CA ASP A 76 -30.92 4.91 -13.03
C ASP A 76 -30.31 6.32 -12.99
N LEU A 77 -30.95 7.30 -13.64
CA LEU A 77 -30.49 8.69 -13.59
C LEU A 77 -30.57 9.29 -12.19
N ASP A 78 -31.65 9.04 -11.45
CA ASP A 78 -31.82 9.52 -10.09
C ASP A 78 -30.84 8.84 -9.12
N GLU A 79 -30.62 7.53 -9.27
CA GLU A 79 -29.61 6.79 -8.49
C GLU A 79 -28.20 7.32 -8.76
N ARG A 80 -27.85 7.53 -10.04
CA ARG A 80 -26.56 8.11 -10.43
C ARG A 80 -26.36 9.53 -9.90
N LYS A 81 -27.41 10.36 -9.89
CA LYS A 81 -27.35 11.70 -9.30
C LYS A 81 -27.12 11.63 -7.79
N ALA A 82 -27.89 10.81 -7.09
CA ALA A 82 -27.75 10.63 -5.65
C ALA A 82 -26.34 10.12 -5.28
N ASP A 83 -25.79 9.18 -6.05
CA ASP A 83 -24.43 8.68 -5.84
C ASP A 83 -23.36 9.72 -6.19
N ALA A 84 -23.56 10.53 -7.22
CA ALA A 84 -22.66 11.64 -7.54
C ALA A 84 -22.65 12.71 -6.43
N GLU A 85 -23.83 13.08 -5.91
CA GLU A 85 -23.96 14.01 -4.78
C GLU A 85 -23.30 13.46 -3.52
N ARG A 86 -23.51 12.18 -3.19
CA ARG A 86 -22.82 11.53 -2.07
C ARG A 86 -21.31 11.57 -2.22
N ARG A 87 -20.79 11.22 -3.40
CA ARG A 87 -19.34 11.25 -3.68
C ARG A 87 -18.78 12.67 -3.60
N LEU A 88 -19.52 13.67 -4.07
CA LEU A 88 -19.11 15.07 -3.94
C LEU A 88 -19.00 15.48 -2.48
N LEU A 89 -20.01 15.16 -1.66
CA LEU A 89 -19.99 15.45 -0.22
C LEU A 89 -18.84 14.74 0.49
N GLU A 90 -18.57 13.47 0.14
CA GLU A 90 -17.45 12.72 0.70
C GLU A 90 -16.09 13.33 0.32
N VAL A 91 -15.93 13.76 -0.93
CA VAL A 91 -14.72 14.43 -1.41
C VAL A 91 -14.56 15.79 -0.76
N GLU A 92 -15.61 16.59 -0.64
CA GLU A 92 -15.57 17.89 0.04
C GLU A 92 -15.21 17.74 1.52
N ALA A 93 -15.79 16.76 2.21
CA ALA A 93 -15.45 16.45 3.59
C ALA A 93 -13.99 15.97 3.73
N SER A 94 -13.53 15.14 2.80
CA SER A 94 -12.13 14.70 2.74
C SER A 94 -11.17 15.88 2.53
N ILE A 95 -11.48 16.77 1.58
CA ILE A 95 -10.69 17.98 1.32
C ILE A 95 -10.65 18.89 2.55
N ALA A 96 -11.77 19.07 3.26
CA ALA A 96 -11.81 19.86 4.49
C ALA A 96 -10.93 19.26 5.59
N ASN A 97 -10.89 17.92 5.69
CA ASN A 97 -10.04 17.22 6.66
C ASN A 97 -8.55 17.20 6.28
N ILE A 98 -8.20 17.28 4.99
CA ILE A 98 -6.80 17.26 4.53
C ILE A 98 -5.98 18.40 5.15
N GLU A 99 -6.51 19.61 5.28
CA GLU A 99 -5.73 20.71 5.87
C GLU A 99 -5.49 20.48 7.37
N ALA A 100 -6.46 19.89 8.08
CA ALA A 100 -6.31 19.51 9.48
C ALA A 100 -5.29 18.38 9.64
N GLU A 101 -5.37 17.35 8.79
CA GLU A 101 -4.44 16.21 8.79
C GLU A 101 -3.01 16.66 8.44
N LYS A 102 -2.86 17.56 7.47
CA LYS A 102 -1.57 18.18 7.13
C LYS A 102 -1.02 19.01 8.30
N ALA A 103 -1.85 19.80 8.96
CA ALA A 103 -1.43 20.56 10.14
C ALA A 103 -0.96 19.62 11.26
N GLN A 104 -1.67 18.51 11.48
CA GLN A 104 -1.29 17.48 12.44
C GLN A 104 0.03 16.81 12.06
N ILE A 105 0.21 16.36 10.81
CA ILE A 105 1.46 15.77 10.32
C ILE A 105 2.64 16.74 10.50
N LEU A 106 2.45 18.03 10.21
CA LEU A 106 3.49 19.03 10.39
C LEU A 106 3.80 19.29 11.88
N ALA A 107 2.81 19.24 12.76
CA ALA A 107 3.01 19.36 14.20
C ALA A 107 3.79 18.15 14.73
N ASP A 108 3.36 16.94 14.40
CA ASP A 108 4.01 15.68 14.80
C ASP A 108 5.45 15.62 14.29
N ALA A 109 5.69 16.02 13.03
CA ALA A 109 7.04 16.07 12.46
C ALA A 109 7.95 17.08 13.17
N ARG A 110 7.41 18.22 13.61
CA ARG A 110 8.17 19.20 14.40
C ARG A 110 8.50 18.66 15.78
N GLU A 111 7.52 18.10 16.48
CA GLU A 111 7.73 17.51 17.82
C GLU A 111 8.76 16.38 17.77
N GLN A 112 8.63 15.45 16.81
CA GLN A 112 9.61 14.38 16.61
C GLN A 112 10.99 14.93 16.23
N GLY A 113 11.04 15.97 15.39
CA GLY A 113 12.29 16.64 15.02
C GLY A 113 13.00 17.28 16.21
N GLU A 114 12.25 17.96 17.09
CA GLU A 114 12.79 18.56 18.30
C GLU A 114 13.26 17.50 19.32
N ALA A 115 12.46 16.45 19.54
CA ALA A 115 12.82 15.34 20.41
C ALA A 115 14.07 14.61 19.91
N LEU A 116 14.18 14.36 18.60
CA LEU A 116 15.33 13.72 18.00
C LEU A 116 16.58 14.61 18.10
N LYS A 117 16.44 15.92 17.85
CA LYS A 117 17.53 16.88 18.02
C LYS A 117 18.03 16.88 19.46
N ALA A 118 17.14 16.94 20.44
CA ALA A 118 17.50 16.89 21.85
C ALA A 118 18.24 15.59 22.20
N ALA A 119 17.73 14.44 21.74
CA ALA A 119 18.36 13.14 21.96
C ALA A 119 19.74 13.03 21.31
N ILE A 120 19.93 13.58 20.11
CA ILE A 120 21.24 13.62 19.43
C ILE A 120 22.23 14.47 20.22
N VAL A 121 21.82 15.66 20.68
CA VAL A 121 22.68 16.54 21.48
C VAL A 121 23.06 15.88 22.80
N GLU A 122 22.09 15.32 23.52
CA GLU A 122 22.35 14.60 24.78
C GLU A 122 23.32 13.41 24.58
N LYS A 123 23.12 12.65 23.50
CA LYS A 123 24.01 11.54 23.16
C LYS A 123 25.42 12.03 22.81
N ALA A 124 25.54 13.11 22.06
CA ALA A 124 26.82 13.71 21.71
C ALA A 124 27.56 14.22 22.95
N GLU A 125 26.86 14.88 23.88
CA GLU A 125 27.43 15.34 25.15
C GLU A 125 27.89 14.16 26.01
N LYS A 126 27.07 13.10 26.14
CA LYS A 126 27.46 11.87 26.85
C LYS A 126 28.68 11.21 26.23
N GLN A 127 28.74 11.13 24.90
CA GLN A 127 29.90 10.57 24.20
C GLN A 127 31.15 11.43 24.39
N ALA A 128 31.02 12.76 24.32
CA ALA A 128 32.13 13.68 24.58
C ALA A 128 32.66 13.51 26.01
N ALA A 129 31.77 13.45 27.01
CA ALA A 129 32.14 13.21 28.40
C ALA A 129 32.84 11.85 28.59
N GLN A 130 32.35 10.80 27.93
CA GLN A 130 33.00 9.49 27.95
C GLN A 130 34.40 9.51 27.32
N ILE A 131 34.57 10.19 26.18
CA ILE A 131 35.87 10.34 25.52
C ILE A 131 36.84 11.09 26.43
N LEU A 132 36.41 12.18 27.06
CA LEU A 132 37.22 12.94 28.00
C LEU A 132 37.65 12.09 29.20
N ALA A 133 36.71 11.37 29.82
CA ALA A 133 37.03 10.49 30.94
C ALA A 133 38.00 9.35 30.56
N GLN A 134 37.85 8.78 29.36
CA GLN A 134 38.78 7.77 28.84
C GLN A 134 40.16 8.37 28.55
N ALA A 135 40.22 9.58 27.98
CA ALA A 135 41.47 10.27 27.70
C ALA A 135 42.21 10.64 28.99
N GLU A 136 41.51 11.12 30.02
CA GLU A 136 42.09 11.40 31.35
C GLU A 136 42.61 10.12 32.00
N ALA A 137 41.84 9.03 31.96
CA ALA A 137 42.26 7.74 32.49
C ALA A 137 43.52 7.22 31.76
N ALA A 138 43.52 7.25 30.43
CA ALA A 138 44.66 6.84 29.62
C ALA A 138 45.90 7.69 29.89
N ALA A 139 45.76 9.03 29.94
CA ALA A 139 46.84 9.95 30.26
C ALA A 139 47.42 9.67 31.67
N SER A 140 46.56 9.42 32.66
CA SER A 140 47.01 9.08 34.02
C SER A 140 47.78 7.76 34.07
N GLN A 141 47.38 6.78 33.27
CA GLN A 141 48.03 5.48 33.16
C GLN A 141 49.38 5.60 32.44
N GLU A 142 49.43 6.35 31.35
CA GLU A 142 50.65 6.61 30.59
C GLU A 142 51.67 7.40 31.43
N LEU A 143 51.22 8.38 32.23
CA LEU A 143 52.07 9.11 33.17
C LEU A 143 52.69 8.17 34.21
N LYS A 144 51.91 7.24 34.78
CA LYS A 144 52.42 6.24 35.73
C LYS A 144 53.48 5.35 35.08
N LEU A 145 53.19 4.83 33.88
CA LEU A 145 54.13 4.00 33.12
C LEU A 145 55.43 4.76 32.80
N ALA A 146 55.33 6.03 32.42
CA ALA A 146 56.48 6.88 32.15
C ALA A 146 57.33 7.12 33.40
N VAL A 147 56.69 7.40 34.55
CA VAL A 147 57.38 7.58 35.84
C VAL A 147 58.09 6.29 36.27
N ASP A 148 57.43 5.14 36.14
CA ASP A 148 58.03 3.85 36.52
C ASP A 148 59.19 3.48 35.58
N ALA A 149 59.07 3.74 34.27
CA ALA A 149 60.17 3.56 33.32
C ALA A 149 61.38 4.47 33.62
N VAL A 150 61.15 5.71 34.05
CA VAL A 150 62.24 6.61 34.48
C VAL A 150 62.91 6.09 35.76
N ARG A 151 62.14 5.59 36.72
CA ARG A 151 62.67 5.00 37.95
C ARG A 151 63.51 3.75 37.67
N GLU A 152 63.07 2.89 36.78
CA GLU A 152 63.81 1.70 36.35
C GLU A 152 65.15 2.07 35.72
N ARG A 153 65.15 3.04 34.78
CA ARG A 153 66.39 3.56 34.19
C ARG A 153 67.33 4.19 35.21
N MET A 154 66.80 4.97 36.15
CA MET A 154 67.62 5.54 37.23
C MET A 154 68.23 4.44 38.12
N ALA A 155 67.47 3.41 38.47
CA ALA A 155 67.97 2.29 39.26
C ALA A 155 69.08 1.53 38.52
N GLU A 156 68.92 1.31 37.22
CA GLU A 156 69.94 0.67 36.38
C GLU A 156 71.23 1.51 36.30
N GLU A 157 71.12 2.82 36.08
CA GLU A 157 72.28 3.73 36.06
C GLU A 157 72.99 3.80 37.42
N ILE A 158 72.24 3.85 38.52
CA ILE A 158 72.82 3.83 39.89
C ILE A 158 73.52 2.49 40.14
N ALA A 159 72.91 1.37 39.75
CA ALA A 159 73.52 0.05 39.90
C ALA A 159 74.83 -0.07 39.10
N ARG A 160 74.85 0.42 37.86
CA ARG A 160 76.06 0.48 37.02
C ARG A 160 77.14 1.37 37.65
N ALA A 161 76.77 2.55 38.14
CA ALA A 161 77.72 3.46 38.80
C ALA A 161 78.30 2.87 40.09
N ALA A 162 77.48 2.16 40.88
CA ALA A 162 77.92 1.45 42.07
C ALA A 162 78.85 0.28 41.71
N GLU A 163 78.53 -0.50 40.69
CA GLU A 163 79.38 -1.58 40.17
C GLU A 163 80.75 -1.04 39.70
N ASP A 164 80.76 0.06 38.96
CA ASP A 164 81.99 0.72 38.51
C ASP A 164 82.83 1.27 39.68
N MET A 165 82.18 1.82 40.71
CA MET A 165 82.86 2.30 41.92
C MET A 165 83.49 1.14 42.71
N VAL A 166 82.74 0.05 42.91
CA VAL A 166 83.22 -1.18 43.58
C VAL A 166 84.38 -1.79 42.79
N LYS A 167 84.28 -1.92 41.46
CA LYS A 167 85.39 -2.36 40.59
C LYS A 167 86.64 -1.49 40.72
N LYS A 168 86.50 -0.18 40.88
CA LYS A 168 87.63 0.75 41.06
C LYS A 168 88.26 0.65 42.45
N GLN A 169 87.47 0.47 43.51
CA GLN A 169 87.99 0.34 44.87
C GLN A 169 88.63 -1.04 45.13
N LEU A 170 88.03 -2.12 44.63
CA LEU A 170 88.57 -3.49 44.72
C LEU A 170 89.96 -3.62 44.09
N LYS A 171 90.24 -2.91 42.98
CA LYS A 171 91.56 -2.92 42.32
C LYS A 171 92.68 -2.29 43.15
N LYS A 172 92.38 -1.46 44.15
CA LYS A 172 93.39 -0.66 44.87
C LYS A 172 93.64 -1.07 46.33
N LYS A 173 92.69 -1.72 47.02
CA LYS A 173 92.84 -1.98 48.47
C LYS A 173 92.42 -3.35 49.00
N GLU A 174 91.70 -4.20 48.24
CA GLU A 174 91.00 -5.34 48.88
C GLU A 174 91.29 -6.73 48.26
N HIS A 175 92.27 -6.89 47.39
CA HIS A 175 92.60 -8.24 46.87
C HIS A 175 93.25 -9.16 47.93
N GLU A 176 93.90 -8.62 48.96
CA GLU A 176 94.48 -9.43 50.05
C GLU A 176 93.52 -9.64 51.22
N GLU A 177 92.60 -8.69 51.49
CA GLU A 177 91.63 -8.79 52.60
C GLU A 177 90.48 -9.76 52.28
N LEU A 178 89.94 -9.73 51.05
CA LEU A 178 88.89 -10.66 50.60
C LEU A 178 89.37 -12.12 50.55
N VAL A 179 90.63 -12.35 50.16
CA VAL A 179 91.24 -13.69 50.16
C VAL A 179 91.43 -14.19 51.59
N ASN A 180 91.86 -13.33 52.51
CA ASN A 180 92.00 -13.69 53.92
C ASN A 180 90.64 -13.94 54.60
N GLU A 181 89.59 -13.18 54.29
CA GLU A 181 88.25 -13.41 54.83
C GLU A 181 87.62 -14.71 54.30
N TYR A 182 87.80 -15.03 53.01
CA TYR A 182 87.39 -16.33 52.45
C TYR A 182 88.15 -17.50 53.09
N LEU A 183 89.47 -17.37 53.29
CA LEU A 183 90.27 -18.38 54.00
C LEU A 183 89.80 -18.55 55.45
N LYS A 184 89.48 -17.45 56.14
CA LYS A 184 89.03 -17.47 57.53
C LYS A 184 87.64 -18.09 57.68
N ARG A 185 86.74 -17.91 56.71
CA ARG A 185 85.38 -18.49 56.72
C ARG A 185 85.36 -19.98 56.38
N VAL A 186 86.35 -20.48 55.64
CA VAL A 186 86.50 -21.91 55.30
C VAL A 186 87.29 -22.69 56.37
N VAL A 187 88.14 -22.03 57.15
CA VAL A 187 88.95 -22.67 58.21
C VAL A 187 88.29 -22.60 59.61
N LEU A 188 87.20 -21.86 59.77
CA LEU A 188 86.42 -21.77 61.02
C LEU A 188 85.08 -22.54 60.99
N ASN A 189 84.98 -23.59 60.17
CA ASN A 189 83.91 -24.59 60.28
C ASN A 189 84.49 -26.00 60.34
#